data_AF-A0A3F3GY65-F1
#
_entry.id   AF-A0A3F3GY65-F1
#
_cell.length_a   1.000
_cell.length_b   1.000
_cell.length_c   1.000
_cell.angle_alpha   90.00
_cell.angle_beta   90.00
_cell.angle_gamma   90.00
#
_symmetry.space_group_name_H-M   'P 1'
#
loop_
_entity.id
_entity.type
_entity.pdbx_description
1 polymer ?
#
loop_
_entity_poly.entity_id
_entity_poly.type
_entity_poly.pdbx_seq_one_letter_code
_entity_poly.pdbx_strand_id
1 'polypeptide(L)'
;MVNYPKGVHGDGQQVQNQIQRGKKTQKGLLFGRRGMALESLINDANEYYLANHLAVIYKKPTPVTIVNVDYPARSAAKITEAYFQQPSTTDYNGVYQGRYVDFDAKETKNKTSFPMKNFHEHQVRHLSEVVAQGGVGFVLIKFTILDETYLYPAPDLVRNWQALDGHRSLPYADIVAAGYLVRPSLMPSLDYLQALDDYLADLSVGKRAGQPVADQRAQRHQKKSAENQAKQALPKTVGKLVQTNQSQPVDGNHLVEQPQSDGRHPL
;
A
#
# COMPACT_ATOMS: atom_id res chain seq x y z
N MET A 1 45.98 -13.20 -18.80
CA MET A 1 45.50 -14.41 -18.08
C MET A 1 45.68 -14.12 -16.59
N VAL A 2 44.60 -13.88 -15.86
CA VAL A 2 44.64 -13.39 -14.46
C VAL A 2 44.87 -14.59 -13.54
N ASN A 3 45.89 -14.52 -12.68
CA ASN A 3 46.32 -15.61 -11.80
C ASN A 3 45.69 -15.42 -10.42
N TYR A 4 44.79 -16.32 -10.01
CA TYR A 4 44.15 -16.29 -8.69
C TYR A 4 44.98 -17.07 -7.65
N PRO A 5 45.00 -16.65 -6.37
CA PRO A 5 45.73 -17.36 -5.32
C PRO A 5 45.08 -18.72 -5.05
N LYS A 6 45.91 -19.76 -4.92
CA LYS A 6 45.46 -21.12 -4.59
C LYS A 6 44.99 -21.17 -3.13
N GLY A 7 43.74 -21.60 -2.95
CA GLY A 7 43.13 -21.83 -1.64
C GLY A 7 43.89 -22.89 -0.84
N VAL A 8 44.02 -22.63 0.45
CA VAL A 8 44.64 -23.55 1.41
C VAL A 8 43.63 -24.66 1.72
N HIS A 9 43.96 -25.91 1.41
CA HIS A 9 43.20 -27.06 1.87
C HIS A 9 43.49 -27.29 3.36
N GLY A 10 42.56 -26.88 4.22
CA GLY A 10 42.56 -27.23 5.64
C GLY A 10 41.82 -28.55 5.87
N ASP A 11 42.46 -29.47 6.59
CA ASP A 11 41.99 -30.80 6.94
C ASP A 11 40.60 -30.82 7.60
N GLY A 12 39.86 -31.89 7.31
CA GLY A 12 38.46 -32.08 7.68
C GLY A 12 38.22 -32.25 9.17
N GLN A 13 37.96 -31.14 9.86
CA GLN A 13 37.24 -31.15 11.14
C GLN A 13 35.81 -30.64 10.92
N GLN A 14 34.83 -31.43 11.36
CA GLN A 14 33.42 -31.07 11.34
C GLN A 14 33.20 -29.78 12.13
N VAL A 15 32.74 -28.73 11.47
CA VAL A 15 32.42 -27.45 12.10
C VAL A 15 31.13 -27.61 12.89
N GLN A 16 31.25 -27.80 14.21
CA GLN A 16 30.10 -27.69 15.11
C GLN A 16 29.74 -26.22 15.27
N ASN A 17 28.55 -25.83 14.81
CA ASN A 17 27.99 -24.50 15.00
C ASN A 17 27.66 -24.27 16.48
N GLN A 18 28.64 -23.79 17.25
CA GLN A 18 28.38 -23.24 18.58
C GLN A 18 27.98 -21.77 18.42
N ILE A 19 26.67 -21.52 18.41
CA ILE A 19 26.09 -20.18 18.45
C ILE A 19 26.53 -19.52 19.77
N GLN A 20 27.54 -18.66 19.71
CA GLN A 20 27.91 -17.81 20.84
C GLN A 20 26.80 -16.78 21.04
N ARG A 21 26.01 -16.96 22.10
CA ARG A 21 24.98 -16.01 22.52
C ARG A 21 25.65 -14.70 22.93
N GLY A 22 25.53 -13.68 22.08
CA GLY A 22 25.93 -12.31 22.41
C GLY A 22 25.20 -11.79 23.66
N LYS A 23 25.88 -10.93 24.43
CA LYS A 23 25.36 -10.34 25.67
C LYS A 23 24.04 -9.59 25.41
N LYS A 24 22.99 -9.96 26.15
CA LYS A 24 21.67 -9.30 26.13
C LYS A 24 21.81 -7.82 26.49
N THR A 25 21.48 -6.94 25.56
CA THR A 25 21.16 -5.53 25.85
C THR A 25 19.83 -5.50 26.60
N GLN A 26 19.88 -5.20 27.90
CA GLN A 26 18.71 -4.97 28.74
C GLN A 26 18.07 -3.62 28.35
N LYS A 27 17.20 -3.61 27.35
CA LYS A 27 16.28 -2.48 27.13
C LYS A 27 15.13 -2.66 28.13
N GLY A 28 15.00 -1.72 29.06
CA GLY A 28 14.15 -1.83 30.24
C GLY A 28 12.71 -2.27 29.94
N LEU A 29 12.23 -3.23 30.72
CA LEU A 29 10.85 -3.72 30.75
C LEU A 29 9.92 -2.58 31.20
N LEU A 30 9.28 -1.91 30.25
CA LEU A 30 8.18 -0.99 30.52
C LEU A 30 6.85 -1.72 30.29
N PHE A 31 6.26 -2.17 31.40
CA PHE A 31 4.92 -2.72 31.48
C PHE A 31 3.91 -1.63 31.08
N GLY A 32 3.18 -1.85 29.99
CA GLY A 32 2.05 -0.99 29.57
C GLY A 32 2.27 -0.20 28.28
N ARG A 33 2.38 -0.88 27.13
CA ARG A 33 2.36 -0.27 25.79
C ARG A 33 0.94 -0.07 25.21
N ARG A 34 -0.08 -0.03 26.07
CA ARG A 34 -1.45 0.34 25.63
C ARG A 34 -1.42 1.79 25.15
N GLY A 35 -1.85 2.02 23.91
CA GLY A 35 -1.81 3.34 23.26
C GLY A 35 -0.60 3.60 22.34
N MET A 36 0.34 2.66 22.22
CA MET A 36 1.38 2.74 21.19
C MET A 36 0.78 2.49 19.80
N ALA A 37 1.21 3.31 18.82
CA ALA A 37 0.81 3.18 17.43
C ALA A 37 1.17 1.78 16.89
N LEU A 38 0.29 1.19 16.07
CA LEU A 38 0.49 -0.14 15.49
C LEU A 38 1.85 -0.27 14.77
N GLU A 39 2.27 0.77 14.04
CA GLU A 39 3.57 0.80 13.36
C GLU A 39 4.76 0.60 14.31
N SER A 40 4.78 1.30 15.46
CA SER A 40 5.88 1.16 16.41
C SER A 40 5.94 -0.26 16.99
N LEU A 41 4.78 -0.87 17.26
CA LEU A 41 4.70 -2.24 17.75
C LEU A 41 5.24 -3.24 16.72
N ILE A 42 4.95 -3.04 15.43
CA ILE A 42 5.47 -3.88 14.35
C ILE A 42 6.98 -3.70 14.20
N ASN A 43 7.49 -2.47 14.25
CA ASN A 43 8.93 -2.21 14.16
C ASN A 43 9.69 -2.87 15.31
N ASP A 44 9.20 -2.73 16.55
CA ASP A 44 9.81 -3.40 17.71
C ASP A 44 9.74 -4.93 17.60
N ALA A 45 8.64 -5.48 17.05
CA ALA A 45 8.52 -6.91 16.80
C ALA A 45 9.53 -7.38 15.74
N ASN A 46 9.68 -6.63 14.64
CA ASN A 46 10.63 -6.94 13.57
C ASN A 46 12.09 -6.91 14.07
N GLU A 47 12.46 -5.90 14.87
CA GLU A 47 13.76 -5.84 15.53
C GLU A 47 14.01 -7.06 16.41
N TYR A 48 13.00 -7.45 17.20
CA TYR A 48 13.06 -8.64 18.03
C TYR A 48 13.25 -9.91 17.19
N TYR A 49 12.49 -10.09 16.10
CA TYR A 49 12.63 -11.27 15.24
C TYR A 49 14.01 -11.35 14.61
N LEU A 50 14.55 -10.22 14.13
CA LEU A 50 15.88 -10.17 13.53
C LEU A 50 16.97 -10.52 14.56
N ALA A 51 16.90 -9.93 15.76
CA ALA A 51 17.88 -10.15 16.82
C ALA A 51 17.88 -11.60 17.35
N ASN A 52 16.75 -12.31 17.23
CA ASN A 52 16.60 -13.70 17.68
C ASN A 52 16.64 -14.71 16.52
N HIS A 53 16.98 -14.27 15.30
CA HIS A 53 17.03 -15.13 14.10
C HIS A 53 15.71 -15.85 13.79
N LEU A 54 14.57 -15.23 14.07
CA LEU A 54 13.23 -15.78 13.84
C LEU A 54 12.72 -15.44 12.44
N ALA A 55 12.90 -14.19 12.00
CA ALA A 55 12.49 -13.70 10.69
C ALA A 55 13.36 -12.50 10.27
N VAL A 56 13.44 -12.24 8.96
CA VAL A 56 14.12 -11.06 8.41
C VAL A 56 13.07 -10.22 7.69
N ILE A 57 12.47 -9.28 8.41
CA ILE A 57 11.35 -8.44 7.92
C ILE A 57 11.67 -6.97 8.23
N TYR A 58 11.48 -6.10 7.24
CA TYR A 58 11.76 -4.68 7.35
C TYR A 58 10.59 -3.82 6.88
N LYS A 59 10.54 -2.59 7.40
CA LYS A 59 9.72 -1.52 6.83
C LYS A 59 10.46 -0.89 5.65
N LYS A 60 9.77 -0.69 4.52
CA LYS A 60 10.28 0.07 3.39
C LYS A 60 10.35 1.56 3.76
N PRO A 61 11.42 2.27 3.38
CA PRO A 61 11.52 3.70 3.63
C PRO A 61 10.45 4.46 2.83
N THR A 62 9.99 5.58 3.36
CA THR A 62 9.02 6.44 2.68
C THR A 62 9.61 6.91 1.34
N PRO A 63 8.92 6.69 0.21
CA PRO A 63 9.46 7.04 -1.10
C PRO A 63 9.48 8.57 -1.28
N VAL A 64 10.64 9.10 -1.66
CA VAL A 64 10.86 10.52 -1.92
C VAL A 64 11.57 10.71 -3.25
N THR A 65 11.14 11.70 -4.03
CA THR A 65 11.89 12.23 -5.18
C THR A 65 12.88 13.24 -4.66
N ILE A 66 14.17 12.94 -4.75
CA ILE A 66 15.23 13.91 -4.43
C ILE A 66 15.39 14.83 -5.65
N VAL A 67 15.28 16.13 -5.44
CA VAL A 67 15.40 17.15 -6.50
C VAL A 67 16.73 17.87 -6.40
N ASN A 68 17.14 18.23 -5.19
CA ASN A 68 18.42 18.90 -4.98
C ASN A 68 19.18 18.34 -3.77
N VAL A 69 20.51 18.28 -3.91
CA VAL A 69 21.44 17.76 -2.90
C VAL A 69 22.69 18.63 -2.86
N ASP A 70 23.01 19.12 -1.67
CA ASP A 70 24.25 19.81 -1.37
C ASP A 70 25.28 18.85 -0.77
N TYR A 71 26.56 19.06 -1.08
CA TYR A 71 27.67 18.25 -0.56
C TYR A 71 28.68 19.12 0.21
N PRO A 72 28.40 19.46 1.49
CA PRO A 72 29.29 20.32 2.27
C PRO A 72 30.66 19.70 2.58
N ALA A 73 30.79 18.37 2.53
CA ALA A 73 32.04 17.65 2.70
C ALA A 73 31.98 16.30 1.96
N ARG A 74 33.14 15.66 1.67
CA ARG A 74 33.17 14.36 0.97
C ARG A 74 32.39 13.24 1.70
N SER A 75 32.22 13.35 3.01
CA SER A 75 31.53 12.36 3.85
C SER A 75 30.07 12.71 4.13
N ALA A 76 29.54 13.81 3.57
CA ALA A 76 28.22 14.31 3.90
C ALA A 76 27.45 14.75 2.66
N ALA A 77 26.23 14.23 2.52
CA ALA A 77 25.25 14.68 1.53
C ALA A 77 24.04 15.24 2.30
N LYS A 78 23.56 16.40 1.89
CA LYS A 78 22.38 17.07 2.46
C LYS A 78 21.34 17.23 1.38
N ILE A 79 20.22 16.52 1.49
CA ILE A 79 19.07 16.74 0.63
C ILE A 79 18.48 18.11 0.99
N THR A 80 18.42 19.02 0.02
CA THR A 80 17.90 20.39 0.19
C THR A 80 16.50 20.55 -0.34
N GLU A 81 16.10 19.74 -1.33
CA GLU A 81 14.75 19.72 -1.88
C GLU A 81 14.35 18.29 -2.23
N ALA A 82 13.17 17.89 -1.76
CA ALA A 82 12.55 16.62 -2.10
C ALA A 82 11.03 16.70 -2.05
N TYR A 83 10.37 15.87 -2.85
CA TYR A 83 8.91 15.71 -2.86
C TYR A 83 8.54 14.29 -2.46
N PHE A 84 7.52 14.14 -1.61
CA PHE A 84 6.97 12.81 -1.31
C PHE A 84 6.36 12.18 -2.57
N GLN A 85 6.63 10.90 -2.77
CA GLN A 85 5.96 10.12 -3.81
C GLN A 85 4.83 9.31 -3.19
N GLN A 86 3.78 9.05 -3.98
CA GLN A 86 2.78 8.07 -3.59
C GLN A 86 3.41 6.67 -3.65
N PRO A 87 3.37 5.88 -2.56
CA PRO A 87 3.88 4.51 -2.59
C PRO A 87 3.08 3.67 -3.60
N SER A 88 3.78 2.76 -4.29
CA SER A 88 3.15 1.81 -5.23
C SER A 88 2.98 0.42 -4.62
N THR A 89 3.57 0.17 -3.45
CA THR A 89 3.57 -1.12 -2.75
C THR A 89 3.15 -0.96 -1.30
N THR A 90 2.99 -2.09 -0.62
CA THR A 90 2.88 -2.21 0.84
C THR A 90 4.13 -1.75 1.58
N ASP A 91 4.00 -1.51 2.89
CA ASP A 91 5.05 -0.94 3.74
C ASP A 91 6.05 -1.96 4.28
N TYR A 92 5.70 -3.24 4.43
CA TYR A 92 6.59 -4.24 5.05
C TYR A 92 6.81 -5.43 4.13
N ASN A 93 8.04 -5.92 4.09
CA ASN A 93 8.36 -7.19 3.43
C ASN A 93 9.58 -7.88 4.05
N GLY A 94 9.77 -9.14 3.70
CA GLY A 94 10.88 -9.93 4.22
C GLY A 94 10.81 -11.41 3.88
N VAL A 95 11.54 -12.19 4.67
CA VAL A 95 11.60 -13.65 4.57
C VAL A 95 11.32 -14.28 5.93
N TYR A 96 10.47 -15.29 5.93
CA TYR A 96 10.15 -16.13 7.07
C TYR A 96 10.03 -17.59 6.62
N GLN A 97 10.73 -18.51 7.28
CA GLN A 97 10.75 -19.95 6.95
C GLN A 97 10.97 -20.24 5.44
N GLY A 98 11.85 -19.46 4.78
CA GLY A 98 12.15 -19.61 3.36
C GLY A 98 11.09 -19.06 2.40
N ARG A 99 10.04 -18.40 2.90
CA ARG A 99 8.96 -17.79 2.10
C ARG A 99 9.07 -16.28 2.09
N TYR A 100 8.80 -15.68 0.93
CA TYR A 100 8.62 -14.23 0.82
C TYR A 100 7.35 -13.81 1.55
N VAL A 101 7.46 -12.81 2.42
CA VAL A 101 6.36 -12.24 3.19
C VAL A 101 6.21 -10.77 2.82
N ASP A 102 4.98 -10.31 2.64
CA ASP A 102 4.66 -8.94 2.26
C ASP A 102 3.33 -8.51 2.90
N PHE A 103 3.34 -7.37 3.61
CA PHE A 103 2.13 -6.91 4.30
C PHE A 103 2.08 -5.40 4.52
N ASP A 104 0.87 -4.93 4.78
CA ASP A 104 0.59 -3.59 5.28
C ASP A 104 -0.10 -3.68 6.66
N ALA A 105 -0.15 -2.57 7.40
CA ALA A 105 -0.75 -2.50 8.72
C ALA A 105 -1.66 -1.28 8.81
N LYS A 106 -2.90 -1.49 9.25
CA LYS A 106 -3.88 -0.43 9.44
C LYS A 106 -4.61 -0.59 10.77
N GLU A 107 -5.03 0.53 11.33
CA GLU A 107 -5.79 0.57 12.58
C GLU A 107 -7.11 1.33 12.42
N THR A 108 -8.09 0.98 13.24
CA THR A 108 -9.40 1.63 13.28
C THR A 108 -9.87 1.80 14.72
N LYS A 109 -10.65 2.85 14.96
CA LYS A 109 -11.41 3.05 16.20
C LYS A 109 -12.83 2.49 16.12
N ASN A 110 -13.31 2.14 14.92
CA ASN A 110 -14.63 1.51 14.78
C ASN A 110 -14.59 0.11 15.40
N LYS A 111 -15.65 -0.28 16.13
CA LYS A 111 -15.76 -1.57 16.83
C LYS A 111 -16.42 -2.66 16.01
N THR A 112 -17.20 -2.30 14.99
CA THR A 112 -18.09 -3.23 14.27
C THR A 112 -17.68 -3.45 12.83
N SER A 113 -16.77 -2.63 12.29
CA SER A 113 -16.29 -2.77 10.92
C SER A 113 -14.96 -2.05 10.68
N PHE A 114 -14.28 -2.44 9.61
CA PHE A 114 -13.07 -1.82 9.12
C PHE A 114 -13.34 -1.10 7.78
N PRO A 115 -13.19 0.23 7.68
CA PRO A 115 -13.41 0.96 6.43
C PRO A 115 -12.42 0.57 5.34
N MET A 116 -12.88 0.04 4.19
CA MET A 116 -11.96 -0.36 3.11
C MET A 116 -11.19 0.83 2.54
N LYS A 117 -11.74 2.04 2.56
CA LYS A 117 -11.04 3.28 2.17
C LYS A 117 -9.67 3.51 2.85
N ASN A 118 -9.38 2.80 3.94
CA ASN A 118 -8.07 2.84 4.59
C ASN A 118 -6.98 2.11 3.79
N PHE A 119 -7.36 1.26 2.84
CA PHE A 119 -6.49 0.67 1.85
C PHE A 119 -6.60 1.44 0.53
N HIS A 120 -5.47 1.59 -0.15
CA HIS A 120 -5.45 2.15 -1.49
C HIS A 120 -5.43 1.01 -2.53
N GLU A 121 -6.05 1.24 -3.69
CA GLU A 121 -6.16 0.25 -4.78
C GLU A 121 -4.80 -0.36 -5.17
N HIS A 122 -3.74 0.45 -5.23
CA HIS A 122 -2.40 -0.01 -5.58
C HIS A 122 -1.85 -1.02 -4.56
N GLN A 123 -2.19 -0.91 -3.27
CA GLN A 123 -1.74 -1.84 -2.23
C GLN A 123 -2.44 -3.19 -2.37
N VAL A 124 -3.76 -3.18 -2.58
CA VAL A 124 -4.55 -4.41 -2.80
C VAL A 124 -4.09 -5.11 -4.08
N ARG A 125 -3.85 -4.34 -5.14
CA ARG A 125 -3.28 -4.87 -6.39
C ARG A 125 -1.91 -5.48 -6.17
N HIS A 126 -0.99 -4.79 -5.51
CA HIS A 126 0.35 -5.32 -5.19
C HIS A 126 0.28 -6.65 -4.42
N LEU A 127 -0.56 -6.72 -3.39
CA LEU A 127 -0.77 -7.95 -2.62
C LEU A 127 -1.34 -9.09 -3.48
N SER A 128 -2.24 -8.79 -4.41
CA SER A 128 -2.74 -9.78 -5.37
C SER A 128 -1.60 -10.34 -6.23
N GLU A 129 -0.66 -9.50 -6.68
CA GLU A 129 0.50 -9.95 -7.46
C GLU A 129 1.47 -10.79 -6.65
N VAL A 130 1.70 -10.43 -5.39
CA VAL A 130 2.54 -11.23 -4.48
C VAL A 130 1.96 -12.63 -4.31
N VAL A 131 0.67 -12.73 -4.04
CA VAL A 131 -0.03 -14.03 -3.90
C VAL A 131 0.03 -14.82 -5.21
N ALA A 132 -0.12 -14.16 -6.37
CA ALA A 132 -0.03 -14.80 -7.68
C ALA A 132 1.30 -15.52 -7.90
N GLN A 133 2.39 -15.02 -7.32
CA GLN A 133 3.74 -15.57 -7.43
C GLN A 133 4.10 -16.55 -6.31
N GLY A 134 3.13 -16.94 -5.47
CA GLY A 134 3.36 -17.85 -4.35
C GLY A 134 3.97 -17.18 -3.11
N GLY A 135 4.01 -15.85 -3.07
CA GLY A 135 4.38 -15.09 -1.88
C GLY A 135 3.25 -15.08 -0.84
N VAL A 136 3.61 -14.81 0.42
CA VAL A 136 2.69 -14.78 1.55
C VAL A 136 2.27 -13.33 1.80
N GLY A 137 1.12 -12.97 1.24
CA GLY A 137 0.51 -11.64 1.41
C GLY A 137 -0.54 -11.61 2.53
N PHE A 138 -0.51 -10.57 3.37
CA PHE A 138 -1.55 -10.29 4.37
C PHE A 138 -1.60 -8.81 4.78
N VAL A 139 -2.54 -8.44 5.65
CA VAL A 139 -2.56 -7.15 6.33
C VAL A 139 -2.79 -7.33 7.82
N LEU A 140 -2.16 -6.50 8.65
CA LEU A 140 -2.45 -6.43 10.08
C LEU A 140 -3.54 -5.38 10.32
N ILE A 141 -4.67 -5.80 10.91
CA ILE A 141 -5.81 -4.93 11.21
C ILE A 141 -5.96 -4.82 12.71
N LYS A 142 -5.74 -3.62 13.27
CA LYS A 142 -5.91 -3.34 14.70
C LYS A 142 -7.23 -2.60 14.98
N PHE A 143 -8.06 -3.20 15.82
CA PHE A 143 -9.25 -2.58 16.42
C PHE A 143 -8.85 -1.91 17.73
N THR A 144 -8.42 -0.65 17.67
CA THR A 144 -7.81 0.06 18.82
C THR A 144 -8.69 0.14 20.06
N ILE A 145 -10.03 0.25 19.92
CA ILE A 145 -10.93 0.28 21.08
C ILE A 145 -11.15 -1.13 21.67
N LEU A 146 -11.08 -2.17 20.85
CA LEU A 146 -11.21 -3.56 21.29
C LEU A 146 -9.88 -4.11 21.82
N ASP A 147 -8.77 -3.44 21.53
CA ASP A 147 -7.40 -3.89 21.79
C ASP A 147 -7.08 -5.24 21.14
N GLU A 148 -7.66 -5.47 19.96
CA GLU A 148 -7.47 -6.69 19.19
C GLU A 148 -6.74 -6.39 17.88
N THR A 149 -5.82 -7.28 17.49
CA THR A 149 -5.14 -7.21 16.20
C THR A 149 -5.30 -8.53 15.46
N TYR A 150 -5.65 -8.46 14.18
CA TYR A 150 -5.84 -9.62 13.33
C TYR A 150 -4.86 -9.59 12.16
N LEU A 151 -4.25 -10.73 11.87
CA LEU A 151 -3.64 -10.99 10.57
C LEU A 151 -4.77 -11.40 9.63
N TYR A 152 -4.99 -10.60 8.59
CA TYR A 152 -6.04 -10.83 7.61
C TYR A 152 -5.43 -11.19 6.25
N PRO A 153 -5.70 -12.39 5.70
CA PRO A 153 -5.07 -12.86 4.46
C PRO A 153 -5.35 -11.96 3.26
N ALA A 154 -4.32 -11.74 2.42
CA ALA A 154 -4.48 -10.99 1.18
C ALA A 154 -5.53 -11.59 0.21
N PRO A 155 -5.64 -12.92 0.03
CA PRO A 155 -6.70 -13.50 -0.81
C PRO A 155 -8.12 -13.08 -0.38
N ASP A 156 -8.37 -13.06 0.94
CA ASP A 156 -9.64 -12.65 1.51
C ASP A 156 -9.85 -11.12 1.38
N LEU A 157 -8.78 -10.33 1.48
CA LEU A 157 -8.81 -8.88 1.25
C LEU A 157 -9.16 -8.55 -0.20
N VAL A 158 -8.48 -9.17 -1.16
CA VAL A 158 -8.68 -8.93 -2.60
C VAL A 158 -10.11 -9.28 -3.01
N ARG A 159 -10.63 -10.43 -2.56
CA ARG A 159 -12.01 -10.84 -2.82
C ARG A 159 -13.02 -9.81 -2.27
N ASN A 160 -12.86 -9.41 -1.02
CA ASN A 160 -13.80 -8.49 -0.39
C ASN A 160 -13.67 -7.07 -0.96
N TRP A 161 -12.47 -6.64 -1.34
CA TRP A 161 -12.26 -5.37 -2.03
C TRP A 161 -13.05 -5.30 -3.34
N GLN A 162 -12.98 -6.35 -4.16
CA GLN A 162 -13.72 -6.44 -5.42
C GLN A 162 -15.24 -6.51 -5.20
N ALA A 163 -15.70 -7.31 -4.23
CA ALA A 163 -17.13 -7.44 -3.94
C ALA A 163 -17.77 -6.16 -3.36
N LEU A 164 -16.98 -5.33 -2.69
CA LEU A 164 -17.42 -4.10 -2.03
C LEU A 164 -17.08 -2.82 -2.81
N ASP A 165 -16.56 -2.98 -4.03
CA ASP A 165 -16.09 -1.89 -4.90
C ASP A 165 -15.11 -0.93 -4.19
N GLY A 166 -14.31 -1.44 -3.25
CA GLY A 166 -13.35 -0.66 -2.45
C GLY A 166 -13.93 0.44 -1.54
N HIS A 167 -15.24 0.69 -1.55
CA HIS A 167 -15.85 1.86 -0.92
C HIS A 167 -16.62 1.57 0.38
N ARG A 168 -17.02 0.32 0.63
CA ARG A 168 -17.76 -0.07 1.84
C ARG A 168 -16.82 -0.53 2.97
N SER A 169 -17.37 -0.77 4.16
CA SER A 169 -16.60 -1.29 5.29
C SER A 169 -16.73 -2.80 5.38
N LEU A 170 -15.67 -3.49 5.80
CA LEU A 170 -15.66 -4.91 6.10
C LEU A 170 -16.17 -5.14 7.53
N PRO A 171 -17.25 -5.92 7.76
CA PRO A 171 -17.72 -6.24 9.10
C PRO A 171 -16.63 -6.87 9.97
N TYR A 172 -16.62 -6.53 11.26
CA TYR A 172 -15.72 -7.11 12.24
C TYR A 172 -15.86 -8.64 12.31
N ALA A 173 -17.10 -9.15 12.26
CA ALA A 173 -17.37 -10.59 12.28
C ALA A 173 -16.68 -11.33 11.10
N ASP A 174 -16.64 -10.71 9.91
CA ASP A 174 -15.99 -11.30 8.74
C ASP A 174 -14.46 -11.34 8.91
N ILE A 175 -13.89 -10.32 9.57
CA ILE A 175 -12.45 -10.28 9.89
C ILE A 175 -12.10 -11.34 10.92
N VAL A 176 -12.93 -11.53 11.96
CA VAL A 176 -12.72 -12.58 12.96
C VAL A 176 -12.84 -13.97 12.35
N ALA A 177 -13.81 -14.16 11.44
CA ALA A 177 -14.06 -15.46 10.82
C ALA A 177 -12.96 -15.90 9.85
N ALA A 178 -12.35 -14.97 9.11
CA ALA A 178 -11.35 -15.29 8.09
C ALA A 178 -9.90 -14.94 8.48
N GLY A 179 -9.71 -14.09 9.50
CA GLY A 179 -8.40 -13.68 10.01
C GLY A 179 -7.90 -14.54 11.16
N TYR A 180 -6.65 -14.27 11.56
CA TYR A 180 -5.97 -14.95 12.66
C TYR A 180 -5.69 -13.93 13.76
N LEU A 181 -6.13 -14.22 14.98
CA LEU A 181 -5.91 -13.34 16.12
C LEU A 181 -4.42 -13.29 16.47
N VAL A 182 -3.83 -12.09 16.45
CA VAL A 182 -2.48 -11.84 16.94
C VAL A 182 -2.55 -11.74 18.46
N ARG A 183 -2.13 -12.81 19.14
CA ARG A 183 -2.18 -12.87 20.61
C ARG A 183 -1.15 -11.91 21.20
N PRO A 184 -1.51 -11.13 22.23
CA PRO A 184 -0.53 -10.34 22.97
C PRO A 184 0.54 -11.26 23.56
N SER A 185 1.80 -10.83 23.47
CA SER A 185 2.95 -11.52 24.06
C SER A 185 3.76 -10.54 24.90
N LEU A 186 4.62 -11.05 25.79
CA LEU A 186 5.46 -10.20 26.63
C LEU A 186 6.58 -9.56 25.82
N MET A 187 7.23 -10.35 24.95
CA MET A 187 8.30 -9.92 24.07
C MET A 187 8.29 -10.79 22.80
N PRO A 188 7.98 -10.24 21.61
CA PRO A 188 7.56 -8.86 21.38
C PRO A 188 6.12 -8.62 21.84
N SER A 189 5.72 -7.35 22.00
CA SER A 189 4.35 -7.02 22.45
C SER A 189 3.26 -7.36 21.41
N LEU A 190 3.63 -7.39 20.12
CA LEU A 190 2.78 -7.74 19.00
C LEU A 190 3.43 -8.91 18.24
N ASP A 191 3.23 -10.13 18.73
CA ASP A 191 3.81 -11.33 18.12
C ASP A 191 2.95 -11.86 16.97
N TYR A 192 3.05 -11.22 15.82
CA TYR A 192 2.31 -11.63 14.63
C TYR A 192 2.87 -12.89 13.94
N LEU A 193 4.07 -13.37 14.30
CA LEU A 193 4.61 -14.60 13.68
C LEU A 193 3.78 -15.82 14.06
N GLN A 194 3.22 -15.88 15.27
CA GLN A 194 2.31 -16.96 15.65
C GLN A 194 1.06 -17.01 14.76
N ALA A 195 0.45 -15.85 14.49
CA ALA A 195 -0.68 -15.76 13.57
C ALA A 195 -0.28 -16.09 12.12
N LEU A 196 0.97 -15.79 11.74
CA LEU A 196 1.52 -16.14 10.45
C LEU A 196 1.76 -17.65 10.33
N ASP A 197 2.23 -18.33 11.38
CA ASP A 197 2.36 -19.79 11.42
C ASP A 197 1.02 -20.47 11.21
N ASP A 198 -0.04 -20.01 11.90
CA ASP A 198 -1.41 -20.51 11.72
C ASP A 198 -1.87 -20.31 10.25
N TYR A 199 -1.57 -19.16 9.66
CA TYR A 199 -1.87 -18.90 8.26
C TYR A 199 -1.09 -19.80 7.30
N LEU A 200 0.20 -20.02 7.55
CA LEU A 200 1.04 -20.91 6.74
C LEU A 200 0.58 -22.36 6.82
N ALA A 201 0.15 -22.81 8.01
CA ALA A 201 -0.42 -24.14 8.20
C ALA A 201 -1.69 -24.30 7.35
N ASP A 202 -2.59 -23.32 7.38
CA ASP A 202 -3.81 -23.30 6.54
C ASP A 202 -3.48 -23.34 5.03
N LEU A 203 -2.46 -22.59 4.58
CA LEU A 203 -2.01 -22.62 3.19
C LEU A 203 -1.44 -24.00 2.80
N SER A 204 -0.75 -24.68 3.71
CA SER A 204 -0.14 -25.99 3.46
C SER A 204 -1.17 -27.11 3.23
N VAL A 205 -2.35 -26.98 3.82
CA VAL A 205 -3.48 -27.93 3.63
C VAL A 205 -4.40 -27.53 2.47
N GLY A 206 -3.99 -26.54 1.65
CA GLY A 206 -4.74 -26.09 0.47
C GLY A 206 -5.93 -25.19 0.79
N LYS A 207 -6.07 -24.72 2.04
CA LYS A 207 -7.11 -23.74 2.36
C LYS A 207 -6.82 -22.47 1.56
N ARG A 208 -7.84 -21.95 0.87
CA ARG A 208 -7.75 -20.79 -0.06
C ARG A 208 -7.10 -21.10 -1.42
N ALA A 209 -6.85 -22.37 -1.75
CA ALA A 209 -6.48 -22.77 -3.11
C ALA A 209 -7.59 -22.41 -4.11
N GLY A 210 -7.24 -21.74 -5.21
CA GLY A 210 -8.19 -21.32 -6.24
C GLY A 210 -9.02 -20.07 -5.93
N GLN A 211 -8.75 -19.36 -4.83
CA GLN A 211 -9.35 -18.04 -4.62
C GLN A 211 -8.86 -17.06 -5.68
N PRO A 212 -9.69 -16.10 -6.13
CA PRO A 212 -9.35 -15.24 -7.26
C PRO A 212 -8.07 -14.46 -6.96
N VAL A 213 -6.99 -14.86 -7.63
CA VAL A 213 -5.89 -13.96 -7.92
C VAL A 213 -6.45 -13.02 -8.99
N ALA A 214 -6.36 -11.70 -8.80
CA ALA A 214 -6.88 -10.76 -9.78
C ALA A 214 -6.32 -11.12 -11.17
N ASP A 215 -7.18 -11.62 -12.06
CA ASP A 215 -6.75 -12.09 -13.38
C ASP A 215 -6.39 -10.88 -14.24
N GLN A 216 -5.09 -10.54 -14.23
CA GLN A 216 -4.54 -9.42 -14.97
C GLN A 216 -4.82 -9.50 -16.47
N ARG A 217 -5.04 -10.70 -17.04
CA ARG A 217 -5.33 -10.86 -18.47
C ARG A 217 -6.71 -10.32 -18.83
N ALA A 218 -7.72 -10.58 -18.01
CA ALA A 218 -9.09 -10.11 -18.26
C ALA A 218 -9.21 -8.58 -18.18
N GLN A 219 -8.56 -7.96 -17.19
CA GLN A 219 -8.60 -6.51 -16.98
C GLN A 219 -7.81 -5.73 -18.05
N ARG A 220 -6.67 -6.27 -18.53
CA ARG A 220 -5.92 -5.66 -19.64
C ARG A 220 -6.71 -5.63 -20.95
N HIS A 221 -7.47 -6.69 -21.23
CA HIS A 221 -8.30 -6.76 -22.43
C HIS A 221 -9.51 -5.82 -22.35
N GLN A 222 -10.16 -5.73 -21.19
CA GLN A 222 -11.29 -4.82 -21.00
C GLN A 222 -10.86 -3.34 -21.05
N LYS A 223 -9.73 -2.99 -20.42
CA LYS A 223 -9.21 -1.61 -20.44
C LYS A 223 -8.72 -1.16 -21.82
N LYS A 224 -8.06 -2.05 -22.58
CA LYS A 224 -7.67 -1.75 -23.98
C LYS A 224 -8.89 -1.63 -24.91
N SER A 225 -9.92 -2.45 -24.72
CA SER A 225 -11.16 -2.36 -25.52
C SER A 225 -11.94 -1.07 -25.22
N ALA A 226 -12.02 -0.66 -23.94
CA ALA A 226 -12.66 0.59 -23.55
C ALA A 226 -11.88 1.83 -24.05
N GLU A 227 -10.55 1.83 -23.96
CA GLU A 227 -9.72 2.91 -24.53
C GLU A 227 -9.82 3.01 -26.05
N ASN A 228 -9.89 1.88 -26.76
CA ASN A 228 -10.08 1.88 -28.21
C ASN A 228 -11.47 2.36 -28.63
N GLN A 229 -12.53 2.02 -27.88
CA GLN A 229 -13.88 2.53 -28.11
C GLN A 229 -13.97 4.04 -27.83
N ALA A 230 -13.35 4.52 -26.75
CA ALA A 230 -13.33 5.95 -26.42
C ALA A 230 -12.56 6.79 -27.45
N LYS A 231 -11.47 6.26 -28.03
CA LYS A 231 -10.72 6.93 -29.10
C LYS A 231 -11.43 6.96 -30.45
N GLN A 232 -12.38 6.05 -30.70
CA GLN A 232 -13.20 6.03 -31.91
C GLN A 232 -14.44 6.93 -31.83
N ALA A 233 -14.83 7.39 -30.64
CA ALA A 233 -16.05 8.17 -30.41
C ALA A 233 -15.87 9.71 -30.47
N LEU A 234 -14.69 10.23 -30.79
CA LEU A 234 -14.47 11.68 -30.99
C LEU A 234 -14.83 12.10 -32.42
N PRO A 235 -15.81 12.99 -32.65
CA PRO A 235 -16.13 13.47 -33.98
C PRO A 235 -15.02 14.36 -34.55
N LYS A 236 -14.52 14.01 -35.73
CA LYS A 236 -13.66 14.86 -36.54
C LYS A 236 -14.50 15.97 -37.19
N THR A 237 -14.60 17.13 -36.56
CA THR A 237 -15.06 18.35 -37.27
C THR A 237 -13.83 19.07 -37.82
N VAL A 238 -13.53 18.80 -39.10
CA VAL A 238 -12.56 19.55 -39.89
C VAL A 238 -13.22 20.85 -40.36
N GLY A 239 -12.57 21.97 -40.10
CA GLY A 239 -13.04 23.30 -40.49
C GLY A 239 -12.94 23.61 -41.99
N LYS A 240 -13.77 24.56 -42.42
CA LYS A 240 -13.54 25.47 -43.57
C LYS A 240 -14.64 26.54 -43.60
N LEU A 241 -14.31 27.81 -43.35
CA LEU A 241 -14.18 28.85 -44.39
C LEU A 241 -13.94 30.23 -43.74
N VAL A 242 -13.04 30.99 -44.38
CA VAL A 242 -12.61 32.35 -44.03
C VAL A 242 -13.12 33.32 -45.11
N GLN A 243 -13.57 34.51 -44.66
CA GLN A 243 -13.72 35.81 -45.35
C GLN A 243 -14.65 35.96 -46.57
N THR A 244 -15.51 37.00 -46.55
CA THR A 244 -15.27 38.31 -47.21
C THR A 244 -16.35 39.34 -46.85
N ASN A 245 -16.04 40.61 -47.10
CA ASN A 245 -16.61 41.84 -46.57
C ASN A 245 -17.49 42.59 -47.61
N GLN A 246 -18.34 43.53 -47.14
CA GLN A 246 -18.98 44.68 -47.83
C GLN A 246 -20.31 44.49 -48.63
N SER A 247 -21.36 45.23 -48.22
CA SER A 247 -22.05 46.33 -48.97
C SER A 247 -23.50 46.59 -48.46
N GLN A 248 -23.84 47.85 -48.15
CA GLN A 248 -25.19 48.42 -47.86
C GLN A 248 -25.92 48.86 -49.19
N PRO A 249 -27.10 49.56 -49.24
CA PRO A 249 -28.18 49.93 -48.26
C PRO A 249 -29.65 49.73 -48.80
N VAL A 250 -30.63 50.39 -48.12
CA VAL A 250 -32.03 50.82 -48.46
C VAL A 250 -33.17 49.77 -48.36
N ASP A 251 -34.37 50.03 -47.83
CA ASP A 251 -35.12 51.25 -47.49
C ASP A 251 -36.34 50.92 -46.58
N GLY A 252 -36.93 51.92 -45.88
CA GLY A 252 -38.37 51.86 -45.50
C GLY A 252 -38.84 52.10 -44.05
N ASN A 253 -38.72 53.35 -43.57
CA ASN A 253 -39.77 54.16 -42.90
C ASN A 253 -40.76 53.55 -41.86
N HIS A 254 -40.76 54.04 -40.60
CA HIS A 254 -41.79 54.99 -40.09
C HIS A 254 -41.51 55.54 -38.66
N LEU A 255 -41.46 56.88 -38.60
CA LEU A 255 -41.82 57.88 -37.58
C LEU A 255 -42.10 57.49 -36.10
N VAL A 256 -41.40 58.10 -35.11
CA VAL A 256 -41.79 59.28 -34.25
C VAL A 256 -42.63 58.84 -33.04
N GLU A 257 -42.42 59.16 -31.75
CA GLU A 257 -41.77 60.27 -31.02
C GLU A 257 -41.49 59.80 -29.55
N GLN A 258 -40.47 60.38 -28.90
CA GLN A 258 -40.33 60.41 -27.42
C GLN A 258 -41.08 61.67 -26.87
N PRO A 259 -40.90 62.22 -25.63
CA PRO A 259 -40.10 61.81 -24.45
C PRO A 259 -40.74 62.13 -23.06
N GLN A 260 -39.90 61.96 -22.01
CA GLN A 260 -39.84 62.69 -20.71
C GLN A 260 -40.41 61.95 -19.48
N SER A 261 -39.54 61.53 -18.54
CA SER A 261 -38.99 62.22 -17.33
C SER A 261 -39.94 62.04 -16.14
N ASP A 262 -39.60 61.91 -14.86
CA ASP A 262 -38.47 62.12 -13.94
C ASP A 262 -38.63 61.03 -12.84
N GLY A 263 -37.65 60.54 -12.06
CA GLY A 263 -36.72 61.24 -11.19
C GLY A 263 -37.01 60.90 -9.70
N ARG A 264 -35.93 60.66 -8.92
CA ARG A 264 -35.80 60.60 -7.43
C ARG A 264 -35.98 59.28 -6.67
N HIS A 265 -34.86 58.57 -6.43
CA HIS A 265 -34.07 58.43 -5.17
C HIS A 265 -34.71 58.69 -3.77
N PRO A 266 -34.11 58.20 -2.66
CA PRO A 266 -34.46 56.94 -1.97
C PRO A 266 -34.83 57.12 -0.48
N LEU A 267 -35.08 56.01 0.22
CA LEU A 267 -34.79 55.78 1.65
C LEU A 267 -34.22 54.37 1.82
#